data_AF-A0A1S2P2H8-F1
#
_entry.id   AF-A0A1S2P2H8-F1
#
_cell.length_a   1.000
_cell.length_b   1.000
_cell.length_c   1.000
_cell.angle_alpha   90.00
_cell.angle_beta   90.00
_cell.angle_gamma   90.00
#
_symmetry.space_group_name_H-M   'P 1'
#
loop_
_entity.id
_entity.type
_entity.pdbx_description
1 polymer ?
#
loop_
_entity_poly.entity_id
_entity_poly.type
_entity_poly.pdbx_seq_one_letter_code
_entity_poly.pdbx_strand_id
1 'polypeptide(L)'
;MDLYIDVPWILQVAELAGAGDPAPDDYGVPVAAVACHRAELLEQAVYDGPYARAAALVHILGRCRWLERSNMAVAAATGVMYLEASGIPVKPTRDDAMALRDLLRDPACTTARIASQLRSWPQAT
;
A
#
# COMPACT_ATOMS: atom_id res chain seq x y z
N MET A 1 -13.10 6.06 12.26
CA MET A 1 -13.81 5.08 11.42
C MET A 1 -12.76 4.31 10.67
N ASP A 2 -12.81 2.99 10.72
CA ASP A 2 -11.82 2.15 10.06
C ASP A 2 -12.16 2.01 8.59
N LEU A 3 -11.25 2.45 7.71
CA LEU A 3 -11.40 2.31 6.27
C LEU A 3 -10.99 0.89 5.85
N TYR A 4 -11.92 0.17 5.24
CA TYR A 4 -11.64 -1.09 4.58
C TYR A 4 -11.90 -0.96 3.08
N ILE A 5 -10.90 -1.33 2.28
CA ILE A 5 -10.97 -1.30 0.83
C ILE A 5 -11.24 -2.69 0.27
N ASP A 6 -11.56 -2.76 -1.02
CA ASP A 6 -11.76 -3.99 -1.77
C ASP A 6 -10.84 -4.06 -3.00
N VAL A 7 -10.94 -5.16 -3.77
CA VAL A 7 -10.11 -5.37 -4.95
C VAL A 7 -10.38 -4.32 -6.03
N PRO A 8 -11.64 -3.97 -6.38
CA PRO A 8 -11.93 -2.86 -7.29
C PRO A 8 -11.22 -1.56 -6.93
N TRP A 9 -11.15 -1.21 -5.63
CA TRP A 9 -10.40 -0.03 -5.20
C TRP A 9 -8.91 -0.12 -5.55
N ILE A 10 -8.27 -1.27 -5.33
CA ILE A 10 -6.85 -1.48 -5.72
C ILE A 10 -6.66 -1.41 -7.24
N LEU A 11 -7.59 -1.96 -8.02
CA LEU A 11 -7.54 -1.89 -9.48
C LEU A 11 -7.66 -0.44 -9.98
N GLN A 12 -8.51 0.37 -9.33
CA GLN A 12 -8.58 1.80 -9.62
C GLN A 12 -7.27 2.53 -9.30
N VAL A 13 -6.56 2.16 -8.23
CA VAL A 13 -5.21 2.69 -7.98
C VAL A 13 -4.24 2.29 -9.10
N ALA A 14 -4.32 1.06 -9.60
CA ALA A 14 -3.47 0.61 -10.71
C ALA A 14 -3.75 1.37 -12.00
N GLU A 15 -5.01 1.64 -12.33
CA GLU A 15 -5.42 2.46 -13.47
C GLU A 15 -4.86 3.89 -13.35
N LEU A 16 -4.97 4.50 -12.17
CA LEU A 16 -4.57 5.90 -11.94
C LEU A 16 -3.05 6.11 -11.85
N ALA A 17 -2.34 5.18 -11.19
CA ALA A 17 -0.91 5.32 -10.88
C ALA A 17 0.01 4.49 -11.77
N GLY A 18 -0.55 3.49 -12.45
CA GLY A 18 0.18 2.61 -13.35
C GLY A 18 0.46 3.28 -14.70
N ALA A 19 1.62 2.98 -15.27
CA ALA A 19 1.99 3.54 -16.57
C ALA A 19 1.20 2.83 -17.68
N GLY A 20 0.25 3.57 -18.28
CA GLY A 20 -0.59 3.07 -19.36
C GLY A 20 -1.46 1.89 -18.94
N ASP A 21 -2.15 2.03 -17.81
CA ASP A 21 -3.10 1.06 -17.25
C ASP A 21 -2.57 -0.39 -17.30
N PRO A 22 -1.61 -0.75 -16.44
CA PRO A 22 -0.94 -2.04 -16.51
C PRO A 22 -1.91 -3.19 -16.23
N ALA A 23 -1.87 -4.22 -17.07
CA ALA A 23 -2.67 -5.41 -16.85
C ALA A 23 -2.17 -6.20 -15.61
N PRO A 24 -3.10 -6.77 -14.80
CA PRO A 24 -2.74 -7.71 -13.76
C PRO A 24 -2.25 -9.04 -14.33
N ASP A 25 -1.05 -9.45 -13.91
CA ASP A 25 -0.49 -10.80 -14.14
C ASP A 25 -1.06 -11.82 -13.13
N ASP A 26 -1.42 -11.36 -11.92
CA ASP A 26 -1.92 -12.20 -10.83
C ASP A 26 -2.96 -11.47 -9.97
N TYR A 27 -4.24 -11.82 -10.14
CA TYR A 27 -5.33 -11.28 -9.32
C TYR A 27 -5.36 -11.80 -7.87
N GLY A 28 -4.61 -12.86 -7.55
CA GLY A 28 -4.53 -13.40 -6.19
C GLY A 28 -3.85 -12.43 -5.21
N VAL A 29 -2.92 -11.60 -5.69
CA VAL A 29 -2.18 -10.65 -4.86
C VAL A 29 -3.05 -9.51 -4.30
N PRO A 30 -3.87 -8.78 -5.10
CA PRO A 30 -4.77 -7.78 -4.54
C PRO A 30 -5.85 -8.42 -3.64
N VAL A 31 -6.31 -9.64 -3.93
CA VAL A 31 -7.20 -10.39 -3.02
C VAL A 31 -6.52 -10.64 -1.66
N ALA A 32 -5.27 -11.10 -1.68
CA ALA A 32 -4.48 -11.32 -0.47
C ALA A 32 -4.22 -10.01 0.30
N ALA A 33 -3.96 -8.90 -0.40
CA ALA A 33 -3.80 -7.59 0.21
C ALA A 33 -5.07 -7.15 0.94
N VAL A 34 -6.24 -7.33 0.31
CA VAL A 34 -7.54 -7.05 0.91
C VAL A 34 -7.80 -7.92 2.14
N ALA A 35 -7.54 -9.23 2.06
CA ALA A 35 -7.69 -10.12 3.21
C ALA A 35 -6.77 -9.72 4.37
N CYS A 36 -5.52 -9.36 4.07
CA CYS A 36 -4.52 -9.01 5.06
C CYS A 36 -4.85 -7.71 5.81
N HIS A 37 -5.19 -6.62 5.11
CA HIS A 37 -5.50 -5.36 5.80
C HIS A 37 -6.80 -5.39 6.62
N ARG A 38 -7.68 -6.37 6.35
CA ARG A 38 -8.93 -6.65 7.10
C ARG A 38 -8.75 -7.72 8.17
N ALA A 39 -7.55 -8.27 8.33
CA ALA A 39 -7.35 -9.40 9.21
C ALA A 39 -7.62 -9.03 10.67
N GLU A 40 -8.37 -9.89 11.33
CA GLU A 40 -8.67 -9.83 12.75
C GLU A 40 -8.29 -11.16 13.39
N LEU A 41 -7.72 -11.11 14.60
CA LEU A 41 -7.36 -12.26 15.40
C LEU A 41 -7.80 -12.00 16.84
N LEU A 42 -8.56 -12.93 17.43
CA LEU A 42 -9.11 -12.77 18.78
C LEU A 42 -9.87 -11.44 18.96
N GLU A 43 -10.70 -11.09 17.97
CA GLU A 43 -11.49 -9.84 17.94
C GLU A 43 -10.64 -8.56 17.95
N GLN A 44 -9.34 -8.68 17.65
CA GLN A 44 -8.42 -7.55 17.54
C GLN A 44 -7.92 -7.42 16.11
N ALA A 45 -7.91 -6.20 15.58
CA ALA A 45 -7.31 -5.92 14.28
C ALA A 45 -5.82 -6.29 14.30
N VAL A 46 -5.38 -7.09 13.33
CA VAL A 46 -3.96 -7.42 13.17
C VAL A 46 -3.15 -6.17 12.81
N TYR A 47 -3.76 -5.26 12.04
CA TYR A 47 -3.18 -3.98 11.67
C TYR A 47 -3.98 -2.83 12.27
N ASP A 48 -3.50 -2.32 13.41
CA ASP A 48 -4.17 -1.25 14.14
C ASP A 48 -3.87 0.14 13.55
N GLY A 49 -4.94 0.82 13.12
CA GLY A 49 -4.90 2.16 12.57
C GLY A 49 -4.45 2.27 11.10
N PRO A 50 -4.60 3.48 10.51
CA PRO A 50 -4.48 3.70 9.08
C PRO A 50 -3.07 3.44 8.53
N TYR A 51 -2.02 3.82 9.27
CA TYR A 51 -0.63 3.55 8.85
C TYR A 51 -0.30 2.05 8.83
N ALA A 52 -0.82 1.27 9.79
CA ALA A 52 -0.57 -0.17 9.82
C ALA A 52 -1.28 -0.88 8.65
N ARG A 53 -2.54 -0.50 8.38
CA ARG A 53 -3.31 -1.05 7.25
C ARG A 53 -2.72 -0.63 5.89
N ALA A 54 -2.36 0.64 5.72
CA ALA A 54 -1.64 1.12 4.54
C ALA A 54 -0.34 0.33 4.32
N ALA A 55 0.43 0.11 5.39
CA ALA A 55 1.67 -0.65 5.31
C ALA A 55 1.45 -2.12 4.92
N ALA A 56 0.38 -2.76 5.41
CA ALA A 56 0.03 -4.12 5.01
C ALA A 56 -0.28 -4.22 3.50
N LEU A 57 -1.08 -3.27 2.98
CA LEU A 57 -1.39 -3.17 1.55
C LEU A 57 -0.13 -2.97 0.72
N VAL A 58 0.68 -1.96 1.07
CA VAL A 58 1.95 -1.63 0.40
C VAL A 58 2.91 -2.83 0.42
N HIS A 59 2.98 -3.56 1.53
CA HIS A 59 3.85 -4.71 1.68
C HIS A 59 3.49 -5.82 0.68
N ILE A 60 2.22 -6.25 0.64
CA ILE A 60 1.79 -7.32 -0.26
C ILE A 60 1.89 -6.88 -1.71
N LEU A 61 1.29 -5.74 -2.06
CA LEU A 61 1.28 -5.25 -3.44
C LEU A 61 2.67 -4.88 -3.96
N GLY A 62 3.57 -4.45 -3.08
CA GLY A 62 4.93 -4.04 -3.45
C GLY A 62 5.91 -5.20 -3.57
N ARG A 63 5.74 -6.26 -2.78
CA ARG A 63 6.65 -7.41 -2.72
C ARG A 63 6.21 -8.61 -3.55
N CYS A 64 4.91 -8.80 -3.73
CA CYS A 64 4.37 -9.79 -4.64
C CYS A 64 4.13 -9.11 -5.99
N ARG A 65 4.83 -9.55 -7.04
CA ARG A 65 4.62 -9.02 -8.38
C ARG A 65 3.25 -9.48 -8.89
N TRP A 66 2.41 -8.54 -9.27
CA TRP A 66 1.05 -8.83 -9.74
C TRP A 66 0.62 -8.00 -10.95
N LEU A 67 1.45 -7.06 -11.37
CA LEU A 67 1.27 -6.26 -12.59
C LEU A 67 2.42 -6.50 -13.56
N GLU A 68 2.11 -6.44 -14.86
CA GLU A 68 3.10 -6.56 -15.92
C GLU A 68 4.17 -5.45 -15.87
N ARG A 69 3.81 -4.27 -15.33
CA ARG A 69 4.68 -3.10 -15.08
C ARG A 69 4.16 -2.26 -13.91
N SER A 70 4.94 -1.27 -13.48
CA SER A 70 4.56 -0.29 -12.44
C SER A 70 4.21 -0.83 -11.04
N ASN A 71 4.46 -2.12 -10.73
CA ASN A 71 4.14 -2.76 -9.45
C ASN A 71 4.48 -1.92 -8.21
N MET A 72 5.72 -1.42 -8.13
CA MET A 72 6.17 -0.62 -6.98
C MET A 72 5.54 0.78 -6.92
N ALA A 73 5.25 1.39 -8.08
CA ALA A 73 4.58 2.68 -8.14
C ALA A 73 3.12 2.56 -7.67
N VAL A 74 2.41 1.51 -8.10
CA VAL A 74 1.05 1.21 -7.66
C VAL A 74 1.01 0.88 -6.17
N ALA A 75 2.00 0.15 -5.64
CA ALA A 75 2.10 -0.08 -4.20
C ALA A 75 2.29 1.24 -3.42
N ALA A 76 3.18 2.13 -3.85
CA ALA A 76 3.38 3.43 -3.21
C ALA A 76 2.12 4.30 -3.27
N ALA A 77 1.46 4.36 -4.44
CA ALA A 77 0.21 5.09 -4.63
C ALA A 77 -0.92 4.54 -3.75
N THR A 78 -1.00 3.21 -3.57
CA THR A 78 -1.95 2.58 -2.65
C THR A 78 -1.78 3.12 -1.23
N GLY A 79 -0.53 3.24 -0.77
CA GLY A 79 -0.23 3.81 0.55
C GLY A 79 -0.68 5.27 0.67
N VAL A 80 -0.39 6.11 -0.33
CA VAL A 80 -0.83 7.52 -0.36
C VAL A 80 -2.35 7.63 -0.34
N MET A 81 -3.03 6.97 -1.28
CA MET A 81 -4.47 7.06 -1.45
C MET A 81 -5.25 6.47 -0.27
N TYR A 82 -4.73 5.41 0.36
CA TYR A 82 -5.36 4.82 1.55
C TYR A 82 -5.25 5.77 2.75
N LEU A 83 -4.09 6.40 2.95
CA LEU A 83 -3.91 7.40 4.02
C LEU A 83 -4.79 8.62 3.79
N GLU A 84 -4.84 9.13 2.56
CA GLU A 84 -5.70 10.26 2.18
C GLU A 84 -7.18 9.95 2.42
N ALA A 85 -7.66 8.79 1.96
CA ALA A 85 -9.03 8.32 2.21
C ALA A 85 -9.31 8.06 3.70
N SER A 86 -8.27 7.83 4.51
CA SER A 86 -8.35 7.73 5.97
C SER A 86 -8.29 9.10 6.68
N GLY A 87 -8.29 10.21 5.93
CA GLY A 87 -8.22 11.56 6.49
C GLY A 87 -6.81 12.03 6.84
N ILE A 88 -5.77 11.38 6.29
CA ILE A 88 -4.36 11.71 6.52
C ILE A 88 -3.72 12.05 5.16
N PRO A 89 -3.89 13.28 4.66
CA PRO A 89 -3.33 13.68 3.38
C PRO A 89 -1.80 13.72 3.47
N VAL A 90 -1.13 12.97 2.59
CA VAL A 90 0.34 12.88 2.51
C VAL A 90 0.81 13.22 1.10
N LYS A 91 1.98 13.84 0.98
CA LYS A 91 2.56 14.25 -0.29
C LYS A 91 4.03 13.81 -0.38
N PRO A 92 4.30 12.49 -0.45
CA PRO A 92 5.67 11.98 -0.49
C PRO A 92 6.47 12.63 -1.62
N THR A 93 7.70 12.97 -1.30
CA THR A 93 8.67 13.47 -2.27
C THR A 93 9.22 12.32 -3.13
N ARG A 94 10.04 12.67 -4.13
CA ARG A 94 10.78 11.66 -4.90
C ARG A 94 11.69 10.81 -4.01
N ASP A 95 12.32 11.43 -3.02
CA ASP A 95 13.24 10.73 -2.11
C ASP A 95 12.48 9.76 -1.21
N ASP A 96 11.29 10.14 -0.74
CA ASP A 96 10.38 9.25 -0.01
C ASP A 96 9.97 8.03 -0.83
N ALA A 97 9.65 8.22 -2.11
CA ALA A 97 9.31 7.12 -3.02
C ALA A 97 10.51 6.20 -3.28
N MET A 98 11.73 6.75 -3.40
CA MET A 98 12.96 5.95 -3.53
C MET A 98 13.27 5.18 -2.26
N ALA A 99 13.10 5.79 -1.08
CA ALA A 99 13.29 5.12 0.20
C ALA A 99 12.29 3.97 0.39
N LEU A 100 11.01 4.16 0.05
CA LEU A 100 10.02 3.09 0.08
C LEU A 100 10.36 1.97 -0.92
N ARG A 101 10.82 2.31 -2.13
CA ARG A 101 11.26 1.33 -3.13
C ARG A 101 12.42 0.49 -2.60
N ASP A 102 13.43 1.12 -2.03
CA ASP A 102 14.61 0.43 -1.52
C ASP A 102 14.25 -0.43 -0.31
N LEU A 103 13.36 0.06 0.57
CA LEU A 103 12.78 -0.73 1.64
C LEU A 103 12.04 -1.97 1.10
N LEU A 104 11.16 -1.85 0.11
CA LEU A 104 10.42 -3.00 -0.44
C LEU A 104 11.32 -4.07 -1.08
N ARG A 105 12.53 -3.69 -1.52
CA ARG A 105 13.54 -4.63 -2.05
C ARG A 105 14.38 -5.30 -0.97
N ASP A 106 14.41 -4.75 0.25
CA ASP A 106 15.12 -5.32 1.38
C ASP A 106 14.48 -6.67 1.79
N PRO A 107 15.23 -7.79 1.80
CA PRO A 107 14.73 -9.07 2.32
C PRO A 107 14.18 -8.96 3.74
N ALA A 108 14.72 -8.07 4.58
CA ALA A 108 14.28 -7.82 5.95
C ALA A 108 13.16 -6.77 6.06
N CYS A 109 12.51 -6.38 4.96
CA CYS A 109 11.36 -5.48 5.01
C CYS A 109 10.14 -6.15 5.68
N THR A 110 9.51 -5.38 6.56
CA THR A 110 8.33 -5.74 7.32
C THR A 110 7.28 -4.64 7.21
N THR A 111 6.02 -4.97 7.49
CA THR A 111 4.93 -3.99 7.57
C THR A 111 5.21 -2.89 8.60
N ALA A 112 5.84 -3.21 9.73
CA ALA A 112 6.21 -2.21 10.74
C ALA A 112 7.22 -1.18 10.20
N ARG A 113 8.22 -1.62 9.44
CA ARG A 113 9.19 -0.70 8.80
C ARG A 113 8.53 0.16 7.73
N ILE A 114 7.61 -0.41 6.95
CA ILE A 114 6.83 0.36 5.98
C ILE A 114 5.96 1.39 6.70
N ALA A 115 5.25 1.02 7.78
CA ALA A 115 4.44 1.96 8.54
C ALA A 115 5.26 3.14 9.08
N SER A 116 6.48 2.89 9.56
CA SER A 116 7.41 3.94 9.96
C SER A 116 7.82 4.85 8.80
N GLN A 117 8.08 4.29 7.62
CA GLN A 117 8.37 5.06 6.41
C GLN A 117 7.16 5.90 5.96
N LEU A 118 5.94 5.36 6.04
CA LEU A 118 4.73 6.11 5.67
C LEU A 118 4.48 7.28 6.64
N ARG A 119 4.78 7.11 7.93
CA ARG A 119 4.68 8.18 8.94
C ARG A 119 5.70 9.30 8.74
N SER A 120 6.82 9.04 8.08
CA SER A 120 7.83 10.06 7.81
C SER A 120 7.50 10.94 6.61
N TRP A 121 6.48 10.57 5.81
CA TRP A 121 6.07 11.37 4.67
C TRP A 121 5.49 12.72 5.11
N PRO A 122 5.80 13.80 4.38
CA PRO A 122 5.23 15.10 4.67
C PRO A 122 3.72 15.09 4.43
N GLN A 123 2.98 15.74 5.32
CA GLN A 123 1.53 15.91 5.15
C GLN A 123 1.25 17.02 4.13
N ALA A 124 0.18 16.84 3.35
CA ALA A 124 -0.34 17.90 2.52
C ALA A 124 -1.15 18.88 3.41
N THR A 125 -0.63 20.10 3.55
CA THR A 125 -1.38 21.27 4.06
C THR A 125 -2.54 21.64 3.15
#